data_AF-A0A496X3K4-F1
#
_entry.id   AF-A0A496X3K4-F1
#
_cell.length_a   1.000
_cell.length_b   1.000
_cell.length_c   1.000
_cell.angle_alpha   90.00
_cell.angle_beta   90.00
_cell.angle_gamma   90.00
#
_symmetry.space_group_name_H-M   'P 1'
#
loop_
_entity.id
_entity.type
_entity.pdbx_description
1 polymer ?
#
loop_
_entity_poly.entity_id
_entity_poly.type
_entity_poly.pdbx_seq_one_letter_code
_entity_poly.pdbx_strand_id
1 'polypeptide(L)'
;MGDSCARTSSYHDIMNTKQLVKFILIPASINLLCIALYFSGIKFAQQIVAPTVPWLLENSWREFGLLELLQNVVLLAILFLLLRAIKSHTLVLEKVFFALASSVVLFIFLEEIDYGLHFYELISGEHSERVIRNWHNEETNNKQNVRYLQKAANVLMAIWFVVLPLFKNKINNPFFRSFIPSRWFIGTFLVGVLISQLAHFLSKNDFAIIEGIQGNLKGNTTSEFRELNNYYLYLLYTIQLVSLKVVPQEKK
;
A
#
# COMPACT_ATOMS: atom_id res chain seq x y z
N MET A 1 -47.53 -25.57 -13.86
CA MET A 1 -46.89 -26.85 -13.46
C MET A 1 -45.64 -26.97 -14.30
N GLY A 2 -44.51 -26.44 -13.82
CA GLY A 2 -43.44 -27.21 -13.17
C GLY A 2 -42.49 -27.67 -14.28
N ASP A 3 -41.24 -27.22 -14.42
CA ASP A 3 -40.24 -26.93 -13.40
C ASP A 3 -39.32 -25.80 -13.87
N SER A 4 -39.30 -24.70 -13.10
CA SER A 4 -38.21 -23.73 -13.16
C SER A 4 -37.00 -24.38 -12.51
N CYS A 5 -36.14 -24.93 -13.36
CA CYS A 5 -34.84 -25.49 -13.01
C CYS A 5 -34.03 -24.42 -12.27
N ALA A 6 -34.14 -24.45 -10.93
CA ALA A 6 -33.28 -23.75 -10.01
C ALA A 6 -31.86 -24.25 -10.24
N ARG A 7 -31.14 -23.59 -11.15
CA ARG A 7 -29.68 -23.59 -11.16
C ARG A 7 -29.22 -22.85 -9.91
N THR A 8 -29.29 -23.53 -8.77
CA THR A 8 -28.39 -23.31 -7.65
C THR A 8 -26.99 -23.59 -8.18
N SER A 9 -26.40 -22.56 -8.80
CA SER A 9 -25.00 -22.54 -9.18
C SER A 9 -24.20 -22.80 -7.92
N SER A 10 -23.74 -24.04 -7.81
CA SER A 10 -22.90 -24.59 -6.77
C SER A 10 -21.92 -23.56 -6.22
N TYR A 11 -22.07 -23.30 -4.92
CA TYR A 11 -21.20 -22.54 -4.03
C TYR A 11 -19.85 -23.26 -3.80
N HIS A 12 -19.23 -23.78 -4.86
CA HIS A 12 -17.85 -24.21 -4.84
C HIS A 12 -17.03 -23.23 -5.67
N ASP A 13 -16.71 -22.10 -5.05
CA ASP A 13 -15.52 -21.32 -5.38
C ASP A 13 -14.32 -22.25 -5.20
N ILE A 14 -14.02 -23.06 -6.21
CA ILE A 14 -12.68 -23.62 -6.39
C ILE A 14 -11.78 -22.40 -6.36
N MET A 15 -11.00 -22.30 -5.28
CA MET A 15 -10.08 -21.20 -5.01
C MET A 15 -9.35 -20.87 -6.32
N ASN A 16 -9.74 -19.79 -6.99
CA ASN A 16 -9.19 -19.46 -8.30
C ASN A 16 -7.70 -19.19 -8.07
N THR A 17 -6.84 -20.12 -8.47
CA THR A 17 -5.41 -20.10 -8.16
C THR A 17 -4.78 -18.77 -8.53
N LYS A 18 -5.26 -18.12 -9.60
CA LYS A 18 -4.81 -16.78 -10.01
C LYS A 18 -5.14 -15.70 -8.97
N GLN A 19 -6.33 -15.76 -8.36
CA GLN A 19 -6.74 -14.84 -7.30
C GLN A 19 -5.97 -15.08 -6.00
N LEU A 20 -5.77 -16.35 -5.61
CA LEU A 20 -4.92 -16.70 -4.47
C LEU A 20 -3.52 -16.13 -4.64
N VAL A 21 -2.90 -16.36 -5.80
CA VAL A 21 -1.56 -15.87 -6.10
C VAL A 21 -1.51 -14.35 -6.01
N LYS A 22 -2.43 -13.67 -6.70
CA LYS A 22 -2.46 -12.21 -6.79
C LYS A 22 -2.76 -11.53 -5.45
N PHE A 23 -3.74 -12.00 -4.70
CA PHE A 23 -4.21 -11.31 -3.49
C PHE A 23 -3.48 -11.74 -2.22
N ILE A 24 -2.93 -12.96 -2.18
CA ILE A 24 -2.35 -13.51 -0.95
C ILE A 24 -0.87 -13.81 -1.14
N LEU A 25 -0.51 -14.67 -2.10
CA LEU A 25 0.86 -15.18 -2.16
C LEU A 25 1.87 -14.09 -2.56
N ILE A 26 1.58 -13.25 -3.56
CA ILE A 26 2.50 -12.17 -3.96
C ILE A 26 2.77 -11.19 -2.82
N PRO A 27 1.76 -10.53 -2.22
CA PRO A 27 2.03 -9.57 -1.15
C PRO A 27 2.67 -10.22 0.08
N ALA A 28 2.26 -11.44 0.44
CA ALA A 28 2.88 -12.17 1.54
C ALA A 28 4.35 -12.49 1.24
N SER A 29 4.67 -13.01 0.05
CA SER A 29 6.04 -13.42 -0.30
C SER A 29 6.99 -12.24 -0.35
N ILE A 30 6.58 -11.12 -0.95
CA ILE A 30 7.41 -9.91 -1.02
C ILE A 30 7.70 -9.37 0.38
N ASN A 31 6.67 -9.25 1.22
CA ASN A 31 6.85 -8.76 2.59
C ASN A 31 7.67 -9.72 3.46
N LEU A 32 7.38 -11.01 3.41
CA LEU A 32 8.13 -12.02 4.16
C LEU A 32 9.59 -12.08 3.71
N LEU A 33 9.89 -11.91 2.42
CA LEU A 33 11.25 -11.82 1.94
C LEU A 33 11.98 -10.61 2.54
N CYS A 34 11.36 -9.42 2.52
CA CYS A 34 11.97 -8.23 3.08
C CYS A 34 12.16 -8.35 4.61
N ILE A 35 11.18 -8.89 5.32
CA ILE A 35 11.28 -9.20 6.75
C ILE A 35 12.42 -10.21 7.00
N ALA A 36 12.46 -11.30 6.25
CA ALA A 36 13.48 -12.32 6.41
C ALA A 36 14.89 -11.76 6.18
N LEU A 37 15.09 -10.94 5.15
CA LEU A 37 16.37 -10.28 4.90
C LEU A 37 16.74 -9.31 6.03
N TYR A 38 15.79 -8.47 6.48
CA TYR A 38 16.02 -7.44 7.49
C TYR A 38 16.33 -8.00 8.88
N PHE A 39 15.63 -9.07 9.27
CA PHE A 39 15.76 -9.72 10.58
C PHE A 39 16.61 -11.01 10.53
N SER A 40 17.36 -11.24 9.46
CA SER A 40 18.18 -12.45 9.26
C SER A 40 19.35 -12.58 10.23
N GLY A 41 19.76 -11.49 10.89
CA GLY A 41 21.03 -11.41 11.61
C GLY A 41 22.26 -11.25 10.69
N ILE A 42 22.07 -11.16 9.37
CA ILE A 42 23.14 -10.96 8.39
C ILE A 42 23.18 -9.48 8.00
N LYS A 43 24.26 -8.78 8.37
CA LYS A 43 24.46 -7.34 8.13
C LYS A 43 24.22 -6.93 6.67
N PHE A 44 24.76 -7.70 5.73
CA PHE A 44 24.58 -7.45 4.31
C PHE A 44 23.10 -7.52 3.87
N ALA A 45 22.36 -8.54 4.32
CA ALA A 45 20.95 -8.69 3.99
C ALA A 45 20.09 -7.57 4.61
N GLN A 46 20.41 -7.16 5.84
CA GLN A 46 19.75 -6.03 6.48
C GLN A 46 19.98 -4.72 5.71
N GLN A 47 21.21 -4.48 5.23
CA GLN A 47 21.55 -3.28 4.46
C GLN A 47 20.96 -3.27 3.04
N ILE A 48 20.59 -4.42 2.46
CA ILE A 48 19.81 -4.43 1.21
C ILE A 48 18.42 -3.82 1.46
N VAL A 49 17.79 -4.17 2.58
CA VAL A 49 16.42 -3.72 2.88
C VAL A 49 16.40 -2.27 3.32
N ALA A 50 17.32 -1.88 4.21
CA ALA A 50 17.48 -0.51 4.68
C ALA A 50 18.98 -0.20 4.84
N PRO A 51 19.63 0.42 3.84
CA PRO A 51 21.07 0.62 3.81
C PRO A 51 21.51 1.70 4.79
N THR A 52 22.80 1.71 5.09
CA THR A 52 23.48 2.82 5.78
C THR A 52 24.33 3.55 4.76
N VAL A 53 24.19 4.86 4.65
CA VAL A 53 24.92 5.67 3.68
C VAL A 53 25.70 6.76 4.44
N PRO A 54 26.94 6.49 4.91
CA PRO A 54 27.63 7.32 5.88
C PRO A 54 27.80 8.80 5.52
N TRP A 55 27.74 9.14 4.23
CA TRP A 55 27.87 10.51 3.71
C TRP A 55 26.52 11.23 3.54
N LEU A 56 25.41 10.59 3.89
CA LEU A 56 24.07 11.18 3.94
C LEU A 56 23.62 11.35 5.39
N LEU A 57 22.61 12.19 5.60
CA LEU A 57 21.92 12.28 6.89
C LEU A 57 21.19 10.97 7.21
N GLU A 58 21.21 10.56 8.48
CA GLU A 58 20.67 9.27 8.96
C GLU A 58 19.23 9.02 8.50
N ASN A 59 18.40 10.08 8.53
CA ASN A 59 17.01 10.03 8.11
C ASN A 59 16.84 9.77 6.60
N SER A 60 17.85 10.04 5.78
CA SER A 60 17.84 9.81 4.32
C SER A 60 18.35 8.42 3.93
N TRP A 61 18.91 7.63 4.87
CA TRP A 61 19.57 6.37 4.54
C TRP A 61 18.59 5.32 4.02
N ARG A 62 17.44 5.19 4.70
CA ARG A 62 16.45 4.15 4.40
C ARG A 62 15.83 4.31 3.02
N GLU A 63 15.73 5.55 2.51
CA GLU A 63 15.09 5.94 1.25
C GLU A 63 15.67 5.21 0.03
N PHE A 64 16.92 4.75 0.14
CA PHE A 64 17.62 3.99 -0.91
C PHE A 64 17.50 2.47 -0.77
N GLY A 65 16.78 2.00 0.24
CA GLY A 65 16.60 0.58 0.53
C GLY A 65 15.59 -0.10 -0.36
N LEU A 66 15.72 -1.42 -0.47
CA LEU A 66 14.80 -2.24 -1.27
C LEU A 66 13.34 -2.03 -0.85
N LEU A 67 13.07 -1.82 0.43
CA LEU A 67 11.70 -1.64 0.95
C LEU A 67 11.06 -0.38 0.36
N GLU A 68 11.71 0.77 0.54
CA GLU A 68 11.27 2.08 0.04
C GLU A 68 11.20 2.11 -1.50
N LEU A 69 12.18 1.51 -2.17
CA LEU A 69 12.16 1.40 -3.63
C LEU A 69 10.96 0.59 -4.13
N LEU A 70 10.58 -0.48 -3.44
CA LEU A 70 9.40 -1.26 -3.79
C LEU A 70 8.11 -0.47 -3.53
N GLN A 71 8.01 0.28 -2.43
CA GLN A 71 6.89 1.21 -2.17
C GLN A 71 6.72 2.19 -3.34
N ASN A 72 7.81 2.85 -3.73
CA ASN A 72 7.86 3.80 -4.82
C ASN A 72 7.48 3.20 -6.18
N VAL A 73 7.97 2.00 -6.50
CA VAL A 73 7.59 1.27 -7.73
C VAL A 73 6.10 0.97 -7.76
N VAL A 74 5.51 0.56 -6.62
CA VAL A 74 4.07 0.29 -6.54
C VAL A 74 3.25 1.57 -6.71
N LEU A 75 3.64 2.68 -6.08
CA LEU A 75 2.99 3.98 -6.24
C LEU A 75 3.06 4.49 -7.69
N LEU A 76 4.22 4.37 -8.35
CA LEU A 76 4.38 4.70 -9.77
C LEU A 76 3.49 3.84 -10.67
N ALA A 77 3.37 2.54 -10.38
CA ALA A 77 2.47 1.65 -11.11
C ALA A 77 1.00 2.08 -10.95
N ILE A 78 0.58 2.48 -9.74
CA ILE A 78 -0.76 3.03 -9.49
C ILE A 78 -0.96 4.30 -10.33
N LEU A 79 -0.04 5.26 -10.24
CA LEU A 79 -0.11 6.52 -10.96
C LEU A 79 -0.23 6.29 -12.47
N PHE A 80 0.61 5.42 -13.03
CA PHE A 80 0.56 5.06 -14.45
C PHE A 80 -0.80 4.48 -14.86
N LEU A 81 -1.37 3.57 -14.06
CA LEU A 81 -2.68 2.98 -14.33
C LEU A 81 -3.80 4.04 -14.30
N LEU A 82 -3.78 4.95 -13.33
CA LEU A 82 -4.76 6.03 -13.23
C LEU A 82 -4.65 7.00 -14.41
N LEU A 83 -3.45 7.42 -14.78
CA LEU A 83 -3.23 8.29 -15.94
C LEU A 83 -3.66 7.63 -17.26
N ARG A 84 -3.41 6.32 -17.39
CA ARG A 84 -3.93 5.53 -18.53
C ARG A 84 -5.45 5.50 -18.52
N ALA A 85 -6.09 5.36 -17.36
CA ALA A 85 -7.53 5.31 -17.23
C ALA A 85 -8.21 6.62 -17.68
N ILE A 86 -7.60 7.78 -17.43
CA ILE A 86 -8.10 9.08 -17.93
C ILE A 86 -8.23 9.08 -19.45
N LYS A 87 -7.28 8.45 -20.16
CA LYS A 87 -7.29 8.36 -21.63
C LYS A 87 -8.27 7.32 -22.15
N SER A 88 -8.48 6.21 -21.44
CA SER A 88 -9.29 5.09 -21.92
C SER A 88 -10.79 5.23 -21.66
N HIS A 89 -11.19 6.01 -20.66
CA HIS A 89 -12.60 6.19 -20.30
C HIS A 89 -13.22 7.33 -21.13
N THR A 90 -14.51 7.20 -21.46
CA THR A 90 -15.23 8.19 -22.29
C THR A 90 -15.95 9.23 -21.45
N LEU A 91 -16.48 8.84 -20.29
CA LEU A 91 -17.28 9.72 -19.43
C LEU A 91 -16.40 10.75 -18.72
N VAL A 92 -16.78 12.03 -18.80
CA VAL A 92 -16.04 13.14 -18.16
C VAL A 92 -15.93 12.93 -16.65
N LEU A 93 -16.99 12.45 -15.99
CA LEU A 93 -16.98 12.21 -14.56
C LEU A 93 -15.93 11.17 -14.15
N GLU A 94 -15.77 10.08 -14.92
CA GLU A 94 -14.73 9.07 -14.69
C GLU A 94 -13.33 9.67 -14.87
N LYS A 95 -13.13 10.50 -15.90
CA LYS A 95 -11.86 11.20 -16.14
C LYS A 95 -11.50 12.13 -14.98
N VAL A 96 -12.46 12.91 -14.49
CA VAL A 96 -12.27 13.80 -13.34
C VAL A 96 -11.92 12.98 -12.10
N PHE A 97 -12.62 11.87 -11.85
CA PHE A 97 -12.30 10.97 -10.75
C PHE A 97 -10.87 10.43 -10.84
N PHE A 98 -10.45 9.88 -11.99
CA PHE A 98 -9.10 9.36 -12.17
C PHE A 98 -8.03 10.45 -12.15
N ALA A 99 -8.33 11.67 -12.61
CA ALA A 99 -7.43 12.81 -12.50
C ALA A 99 -7.19 13.19 -11.03
N LEU A 100 -8.26 13.32 -10.24
CA LEU A 100 -8.16 13.60 -8.80
C LEU A 100 -7.41 12.48 -8.06
N ALA A 101 -7.72 11.22 -8.35
CA ALA A 101 -7.00 10.08 -7.78
C ALA A 101 -5.51 10.10 -8.16
N SER A 102 -5.18 10.44 -9.41
CA SER A 102 -3.79 10.59 -9.87
C SER A 102 -3.07 11.69 -9.12
N SER A 103 -3.71 12.84 -8.87
CA SER A 103 -3.13 13.93 -8.09
C SER A 103 -2.84 13.52 -6.65
N VAL A 104 -3.75 12.77 -6.01
CA VAL A 104 -3.53 12.24 -4.65
C VAL A 104 -2.38 11.25 -4.62
N VAL A 105 -2.32 10.30 -5.56
CA VAL A 105 -1.22 9.32 -5.62
C VAL A 105 0.10 9.98 -5.95
N LEU A 106 0.12 10.97 -6.84
CA LEU A 106 1.32 11.77 -7.11
C LEU A 106 1.79 12.50 -5.86
N PHE A 107 0.88 13.09 -5.09
CA PHE A 107 1.23 13.72 -3.82
C PHE A 107 1.84 12.72 -2.84
N ILE A 108 1.22 11.55 -2.66
CA ILE A 108 1.76 10.48 -1.78
C ILE A 108 3.14 10.02 -2.28
N PHE A 109 3.31 9.80 -3.59
CA PHE A 109 4.60 9.42 -4.16
C PHE A 109 5.68 10.47 -3.93
N LEU A 110 5.36 11.75 -4.13
CA LEU A 110 6.30 12.83 -3.87
C LEU A 110 6.66 12.91 -2.39
N GLU A 111 5.71 12.66 -1.51
CA GLU A 111 5.94 12.60 -0.07
C GLU A 111 6.82 11.40 0.32
N GLU A 112 6.57 10.21 -0.25
CA GLU A 112 7.42 9.03 -0.04
C GLU A 112 8.89 9.29 -0.43
N ILE A 113 9.15 10.09 -1.47
CA ILE A 113 10.52 10.43 -1.88
C ILE A 113 11.08 11.70 -1.24
N ASP A 114 10.50 12.22 -0.16
CA ASP A 114 10.87 13.52 0.45
C ASP A 114 10.94 14.67 -0.58
N TYR A 115 10.05 14.67 -1.58
CA TYR A 115 10.05 15.59 -2.72
C TYR A 115 11.38 15.61 -3.51
N GLY A 116 12.15 14.51 -3.44
CA GLY A 116 13.46 14.35 -4.07
C GLY A 116 14.62 14.94 -3.27
N LEU A 117 14.39 15.37 -2.03
CA LEU A 117 15.42 16.00 -1.19
C LEU A 117 16.62 15.07 -0.97
N HIS A 118 16.40 13.77 -0.76
CA HIS A 118 17.49 12.81 -0.59
C HIS A 118 18.37 12.67 -1.84
N PHE A 119 17.82 12.85 -3.05
CA PHE A 119 18.63 12.89 -4.28
C PHE A 119 19.44 14.17 -4.39
N TYR A 120 18.85 15.30 -3.98
CA TYR A 120 19.56 16.57 -3.92
C TYR A 120 20.75 16.46 -2.96
N GLU A 121 20.54 15.97 -1.74
CA GLU A 121 21.58 15.78 -0.73
C GLU A 121 22.68 14.81 -1.21
N LEU A 122 22.30 13.76 -1.94
CA LEU A 122 23.25 12.83 -2.54
C LEU A 122 24.14 13.48 -3.61
N ILE A 123 23.59 14.39 -4.42
CA ILE A 123 24.31 15.03 -5.53
C ILE A 123 25.09 16.26 -5.06
N SER A 124 24.52 17.08 -4.20
CA SER A 124 25.13 18.34 -3.73
C SER A 124 26.15 18.10 -2.62
N GLY A 125 26.01 17.01 -1.84
CA GLY A 125 26.76 16.82 -0.60
C GLY A 125 26.40 17.83 0.49
N GLU A 126 25.41 18.69 0.25
CA GLU A 126 24.93 19.66 1.22
C GLU A 126 23.81 19.06 2.07
N HIS A 127 23.86 19.34 3.37
CA HIS A 127 22.85 18.90 4.32
C HIS A 127 21.84 20.01 4.55
N SER A 128 20.58 19.74 4.25
CA SER A 128 19.52 20.72 4.47
C SER A 128 19.09 20.72 5.96
N GLU A 129 19.66 21.62 6.77
CA GLU A 129 19.39 21.68 8.22
C GLU A 129 17.94 22.08 8.59
N ARG A 130 17.11 22.53 7.63
CA ARG A 130 15.82 23.19 7.92
C ARG A 130 14.62 22.79 7.07
N VAL A 131 14.68 21.70 6.32
CA VAL A 131 13.54 21.33 5.48
C VAL A 131 12.66 20.35 6.25
N ILE A 132 11.40 20.73 6.47
CA ILE A 132 10.30 19.81 6.79
C ILE A 132 10.34 18.74 5.71
N ARG A 133 10.99 17.61 5.99
CA ARG A 133 11.31 16.59 4.97
C ARG A 133 10.04 15.92 4.48
N ASN A 134 9.26 15.45 5.46
CA ASN A 134 8.00 14.78 5.27
C ASN A 134 7.00 15.19 6.33
N TRP A 135 5.83 15.65 5.90
CA TRP A 135 4.79 16.12 6.81
C TRP A 135 4.31 14.99 7.73
N HIS A 136 4.38 13.74 7.27
CA HIS A 136 3.92 12.57 8.02
C HIS A 136 4.96 11.98 9.00
N ASN A 137 6.26 12.26 8.80
CA ASN A 137 7.37 11.68 9.58
C ASN A 137 7.99 12.60 10.64
N GLU A 138 7.52 13.84 10.78
CA GLU A 138 7.99 14.73 11.84
C GLU A 138 7.45 14.32 13.23
N GLU A 139 8.29 13.64 14.01
CA GLU A 139 8.08 13.34 15.44
C GLU A 139 8.30 14.58 16.35
N THR A 140 7.69 15.72 16.04
CA THR A 140 7.66 16.85 16.98
C THR A 140 6.57 16.66 18.04
N ASN A 141 6.87 17.07 19.28
CA ASN A 141 6.13 16.86 20.54
C ASN A 141 4.64 17.28 20.58
N ASN A 142 4.04 17.76 19.47
CA ASN A 142 2.68 18.30 19.47
C ASN A 142 1.74 17.79 18.36
N LYS A 143 2.13 16.78 17.56
CA LYS A 143 1.32 16.32 16.42
C LYS A 143 0.38 15.16 16.74
N GLN A 144 -0.52 15.34 17.72
CA GLN A 144 -1.64 14.40 17.92
C GLN A 144 -2.47 14.20 16.64
N ASN A 145 -2.58 15.24 15.81
CA ASN A 145 -3.35 15.23 14.56
C ASN A 145 -2.86 14.20 13.54
N VAL A 146 -1.55 14.02 13.38
CA VAL A 146 -1.00 13.02 12.43
C VAL A 146 -1.35 11.61 12.90
N ARG A 147 -1.22 11.34 14.20
CA ARG A 147 -1.64 10.05 14.79
C ARG A 147 -3.14 9.79 14.62
N TYR A 148 -3.99 10.82 14.76
CA TYR A 148 -5.43 10.68 14.51
C TYR A 148 -5.73 10.44 13.04
N LEU A 149 -5.04 11.12 12.12
CA LEU A 149 -5.20 10.92 10.69
C LEU A 149 -4.82 9.50 10.28
N GLN A 150 -3.70 8.98 10.79
CA GLN A 150 -3.24 7.62 10.51
C GLN A 150 -4.22 6.57 11.06
N LYS A 151 -4.76 6.78 12.26
CA LYS A 151 -5.83 5.94 12.83
C LYS A 151 -7.11 6.00 11.99
N ALA A 152 -7.52 7.18 11.58
CA ALA A 152 -8.69 7.37 10.74
C ALA A 152 -8.51 6.67 9.38
N ALA A 153 -7.35 6.81 8.76
CA ALA A 153 -7.01 6.10 7.53
C ALA A 153 -7.10 4.57 7.70
N ASN A 154 -6.54 4.01 8.77
CA ASN A 154 -6.63 2.58 9.06
C ASN A 154 -8.08 2.10 9.24
N VAL A 155 -8.92 2.87 9.95
CA VAL A 155 -10.34 2.56 10.12
C VAL A 155 -11.08 2.61 8.78
N LEU A 156 -10.83 3.64 7.96
CA LEU A 156 -11.41 3.77 6.63
C LEU A 156 -11.00 2.62 5.72
N MET A 157 -9.73 2.20 5.77
CA MET A 157 -9.25 1.02 5.04
C MET A 157 -9.97 -0.26 5.48
N ALA A 158 -10.13 -0.48 6.79
CA ALA A 158 -10.85 -1.64 7.29
C ALA A 158 -12.32 -1.63 6.86
N ILE A 159 -13.00 -0.48 6.95
CA ILE A 159 -14.37 -0.35 6.47
C ILE A 159 -14.44 -0.63 4.97
N TRP A 160 -13.53 -0.06 4.18
CA TRP A 160 -13.57 -0.15 2.73
C TRP A 160 -13.22 -1.54 2.20
N PHE A 161 -12.18 -2.18 2.72
CA PHE A 161 -11.65 -3.44 2.21
C PHE A 161 -12.11 -4.68 2.98
N VAL A 162 -12.64 -4.52 4.19
CA VAL A 162 -13.17 -5.64 4.99
C VAL A 162 -14.69 -5.59 5.09
N VAL A 163 -15.23 -4.46 5.56
CA VAL A 163 -16.68 -4.37 5.83
C VAL A 163 -17.48 -4.32 4.51
N LEU A 164 -17.23 -3.35 3.63
CA LEU A 164 -18.03 -3.19 2.41
C LEU A 164 -18.15 -4.44 1.52
N PRO A 165 -17.08 -5.23 1.28
CA PRO A 165 -17.17 -6.44 0.47
C PRO A 165 -18.11 -7.51 1.07
N LEU A 166 -18.28 -7.55 2.39
CA LEU A 166 -19.21 -8.45 3.07
C LEU A 166 -20.67 -8.02 2.86
N PHE A 167 -20.93 -6.72 2.74
CA PHE A 167 -22.25 -6.14 2.55
C PHE A 167 -22.63 -5.90 1.07
N LYS A 168 -21.75 -6.25 0.11
CA LYS A 168 -21.96 -6.02 -1.33
C LYS A 168 -23.33 -6.45 -1.85
N ASN A 169 -23.83 -7.60 -1.39
CA ASN A 169 -25.11 -8.16 -1.85
C ASN A 169 -26.34 -7.40 -1.32
N LYS A 170 -26.20 -6.59 -0.27
CA LYS A 170 -27.29 -5.80 0.31
C LYS A 170 -27.43 -4.42 -0.34
N ILE A 171 -26.45 -3.98 -1.13
CA ILE A 171 -26.44 -2.64 -1.74
C ILE A 171 -27.11 -2.73 -3.10
N ASN A 172 -28.31 -2.15 -3.24
CA ASN A 172 -29.12 -2.23 -4.45
C ASN A 172 -28.65 -1.30 -5.58
N ASN A 173 -27.98 -0.19 -5.26
CA ASN A 173 -27.55 0.76 -6.27
C ASN A 173 -26.37 0.19 -7.09
N PRO A 174 -26.54 -0.05 -8.41
CA PRO A 174 -25.53 -0.69 -9.25
C PRO A 174 -24.26 0.17 -9.40
N PHE A 175 -24.40 1.49 -9.34
CA PHE A 175 -23.26 2.41 -9.35
C PHE A 175 -22.39 2.20 -8.12
N PHE A 176 -22.94 2.28 -6.91
CA PHE A 176 -22.14 2.06 -5.70
C PHE A 176 -21.59 0.63 -5.62
N ARG A 177 -22.35 -0.37 -6.10
CA ARG A 177 -21.94 -1.78 -6.09
C ARG A 177 -20.69 -2.04 -6.95
N SER A 178 -20.44 -1.25 -8.00
CA SER A 178 -19.26 -1.42 -8.87
C SER A 178 -17.96 -1.02 -8.17
N PHE A 179 -18.00 0.00 -7.31
CA PHE A 179 -16.84 0.46 -6.53
C PHE A 179 -16.48 -0.44 -5.36
N ILE A 180 -17.39 -1.33 -4.92
CA ILE A 180 -17.12 -2.20 -3.76
C ILE A 180 -16.01 -3.20 -4.09
N PRO A 181 -14.93 -3.28 -3.28
CA PRO A 181 -13.85 -4.24 -3.48
C PRO A 181 -14.37 -5.68 -3.49
N SER A 182 -13.67 -6.56 -4.22
CA SER A 182 -13.96 -8.00 -4.14
C SER A 182 -13.66 -8.57 -2.74
N ARG A 183 -14.23 -9.72 -2.39
CA ARG A 183 -13.95 -10.38 -1.09
C ARG A 183 -12.48 -10.79 -0.92
N TRP A 184 -11.73 -10.92 -2.02
CA TRP A 184 -10.29 -11.25 -1.97
C TRP A 184 -9.44 -10.14 -1.33
N PHE A 185 -9.92 -8.88 -1.34
CA PHE A 185 -9.25 -7.79 -0.63
C PHE A 185 -9.18 -8.00 0.88
N ILE A 186 -10.13 -8.75 1.45
CA ILE A 186 -10.11 -9.15 2.87
C ILE A 186 -8.85 -9.96 3.15
N GLY A 187 -8.51 -10.91 2.28
CA GLY A 187 -7.31 -11.74 2.40
C GLY A 187 -6.03 -10.91 2.39
N THR A 188 -5.89 -9.99 1.42
CA THR A 188 -4.72 -9.09 1.33
C THR A 188 -4.61 -8.17 2.55
N PHE A 189 -5.73 -7.65 3.04
CA PHE A 189 -5.77 -6.83 4.24
C PHE A 189 -5.30 -7.62 5.47
N LEU A 190 -5.80 -8.85 5.64
CA LEU A 190 -5.39 -9.73 6.74
C LEU A 190 -3.90 -10.11 6.65
N VAL A 191 -3.38 -10.39 5.45
CA VAL A 191 -1.94 -10.58 5.24
C VAL A 191 -1.15 -9.37 5.74
N GLY A 192 -1.56 -8.15 5.40
CA GLY A 192 -0.91 -6.93 5.89
C GLY A 192 -0.90 -6.81 7.41
N VAL A 193 -2.02 -7.13 8.06
CA VAL A 193 -2.11 -7.14 9.53
C VAL A 193 -1.15 -8.16 10.13
N LEU A 194 -1.12 -9.39 9.61
CA LEU A 194 -0.23 -10.45 10.09
C LEU A 194 1.25 -10.13 9.88
N ILE A 195 1.61 -9.58 8.72
CA ILE A 195 2.97 -9.11 8.41
C ILE A 195 3.41 -8.02 9.38
N SER A 196 2.53 -7.04 9.63
CA SER A 196 2.81 -5.93 10.57
C SER A 196 3.02 -6.46 12.00
N GLN A 197 2.21 -7.42 12.45
CA GLN A 197 2.39 -8.08 13.75
C GLN A 197 3.70 -8.87 13.83
N LEU A 198 4.06 -9.59 12.77
CA LEU A 198 5.31 -10.34 12.70
C LEU A 198 6.53 -9.40 12.77
N ALA A 199 6.56 -8.33 11.97
CA ALA A 199 7.63 -7.34 11.99
C ALA A 199 7.75 -6.68 13.37
N HIS A 200 6.62 -6.35 14.01
CA HIS A 200 6.61 -5.81 15.36
C HIS A 200 7.16 -6.79 16.39
N PHE A 201 6.76 -8.07 16.31
CA PHE A 201 7.25 -9.12 17.18
C PHE A 201 8.77 -9.29 17.05
N LEU A 202 9.31 -9.36 15.83
CA LEU A 202 10.75 -9.50 15.60
C LEU A 202 11.53 -8.27 16.07
N SER A 203 11.02 -7.08 15.79
CA SER A 203 11.61 -5.81 16.25
C SER A 203 11.67 -5.72 17.78
N LYS A 204 10.59 -6.12 18.48
CA LYS A 204 10.52 -6.10 19.95
C LYS A 204 11.48 -7.09 20.62
N ASN A 205 11.87 -8.16 19.93
CA ASN A 205 12.81 -9.17 20.43
C ASN A 205 14.23 -8.93 19.90
N ASP A 206 14.57 -7.69 19.50
CA ASP A 206 15.91 -7.26 19.11
C ASP A 206 16.54 -8.02 17.92
N PHE A 207 15.73 -8.70 17.09
CA PHE A 207 16.22 -9.40 15.89
C PHE A 207 16.80 -8.46 14.82
N ALA A 208 16.55 -7.15 14.95
CA ALA A 208 17.14 -6.13 14.09
C ALA A 208 18.50 -5.61 14.59
N ILE A 209 18.98 -6.06 15.76
CA ILE A 209 20.28 -5.67 16.31
C ILE A 209 21.34 -6.65 15.83
N ILE A 210 22.34 -6.13 15.11
CA ILE A 210 23.47 -6.92 14.60
C ILE A 210 24.75 -6.28 15.15
N GLU A 211 25.59 -7.07 15.81
CA GLU A 211 26.85 -6.58 16.42
C GLU A 211 26.64 -5.43 17.42
N GLY A 212 25.48 -5.38 18.09
CA GLY A 212 25.11 -4.29 19.01
C GLY A 212 24.63 -3.00 18.33
N ILE A 213 24.53 -2.98 17.00
CA ILE A 213 24.04 -1.85 16.22
C ILE A 213 22.60 -2.13 15.80
N GLN A 214 21.70 -1.19 16.12
CA GLN A 214 20.30 -1.24 15.71
C GLN A 214 20.20 -0.94 14.20
N GLY A 215 19.38 -1.72 13.46
CA GLY A 215 19.10 -1.44 12.06
C GLY A 215 18.32 -0.14 11.80
N ASN A 216 18.37 0.33 10.55
CA ASN A 216 17.93 1.67 10.14
C ASN A 216 16.42 1.92 10.05
N LEU A 217 15.59 0.95 10.45
CA LEU A 217 14.13 1.10 10.51
C LEU A 217 13.65 1.34 11.95
N LYS A 218 14.51 1.82 12.83
CA LYS A 218 14.21 2.02 14.26
C LYS A 218 12.99 2.93 14.45
N GLY A 219 12.06 2.55 15.33
CA GLY A 219 10.83 3.32 15.60
C GLY A 219 9.71 3.13 14.57
N ASN A 220 10.06 2.99 13.28
CA ASN A 220 9.11 2.89 12.17
C ASN A 220 8.98 1.48 11.58
N THR A 221 9.71 0.48 12.09
CA THR A 221 9.78 -0.87 11.48
C THR A 221 8.39 -1.47 11.21
N THR A 222 7.41 -1.24 12.09
CA THR A 222 6.06 -1.77 11.94
C THR A 222 5.22 -1.02 10.90
N SER A 223 5.45 0.29 10.71
CA SER A 223 4.73 1.09 9.71
C SER A 223 5.24 0.82 8.31
N GLU A 224 6.56 0.72 8.10
CA GLU A 224 7.15 0.57 6.76
C GLU A 224 6.69 -0.70 6.03
N PHE A 225 6.79 -1.88 6.68
CA PHE A 225 6.32 -3.13 6.07
C PHE A 225 4.79 -3.13 5.84
N ARG A 226 4.05 -2.44 6.70
CA ARG A 226 2.60 -2.29 6.54
C ARG A 226 2.27 -1.38 5.36
N GLU A 227 3.03 -0.31 5.15
CA GLU A 227 2.87 0.63 4.05
C GLU A 227 3.09 -0.02 2.69
N LEU A 228 4.14 -0.84 2.53
CA LEU A 228 4.32 -1.65 1.32
C LEU A 228 3.09 -2.51 1.00
N ASN A 229 2.52 -3.19 2.01
CA ASN A 229 1.31 -3.99 1.81
C ASN A 229 0.08 -3.12 1.50
N ASN A 230 -0.06 -1.96 2.14
CA ASN A 230 -1.16 -1.02 1.88
C ASN A 230 -1.10 -0.49 0.44
N TYR A 231 0.08 -0.10 -0.05
CA TYR A 231 0.26 0.32 -1.43
C TYR A 231 -0.05 -0.82 -2.41
N TYR A 232 0.34 -2.04 -2.09
CA TYR A 232 -0.05 -3.20 -2.89
C TYR A 232 -1.58 -3.39 -2.93
N LEU A 233 -2.27 -3.24 -1.79
CA LEU A 233 -3.73 -3.28 -1.70
C LEU A 233 -4.36 -2.19 -2.59
N TYR A 234 -3.82 -0.97 -2.58
CA TYR A 234 -4.26 0.12 -3.43
C TYR A 234 -4.00 -0.13 -4.92
N LEU A 235 -2.90 -0.80 -5.27
CA LEU A 235 -2.62 -1.24 -6.64
C LEU A 235 -3.66 -2.23 -7.12
N LEU A 236 -3.96 -3.27 -6.33
CA LEU A 236 -5.01 -4.22 -6.66
C LEU A 236 -6.36 -3.53 -6.85
N TYR A 237 -6.67 -2.56 -6.00
CA TYR A 237 -7.93 -1.83 -6.06
C TYR A 237 -8.00 -0.93 -7.29
N THR A 238 -6.91 -0.22 -7.61
CA THR A 238 -6.78 0.56 -8.84
C THR A 238 -6.98 -0.31 -10.08
N ILE A 239 -6.37 -1.50 -10.13
CA ILE A 239 -6.59 -2.46 -11.22
C ILE A 239 -8.07 -2.84 -11.33
N GLN A 240 -8.75 -3.08 -10.20
CA GLN A 240 -10.19 -3.36 -10.20
C GLN A 240 -10.97 -2.17 -10.77
N LEU A 241 -10.71 -0.96 -10.29
CA LEU A 241 -11.42 0.26 -10.71
C LEU A 241 -11.22 0.59 -12.19
N VAL A 242 -9.99 0.51 -12.70
CA VAL A 242 -9.70 0.79 -14.11
C VAL A 242 -10.34 -0.25 -15.05
N SER A 243 -10.67 -1.43 -14.53
CA SER A 243 -11.38 -2.46 -15.27
C SER A 243 -12.91 -2.28 -15.26
N LEU A 244 -13.44 -1.38 -14.43
CA LEU A 244 -14.86 -1.07 -14.40
C LEU A 244 -15.22 -0.23 -15.62
N LYS A 245 -16.22 -0.65 -16.39
CA LYS A 245 -16.92 0.22 -17.33
C LYS A 245 -18.24 0.62 -16.68
N VAL A 246 -18.42 1.89 -16.34
CA VAL A 246 -19.75 2.36 -15.92
C VAL A 246 -20.62 2.38 -17.17
N VAL A 247 -21.47 1.35 -17.32
CA VAL A 247 -22.46 1.31 -18.39
C VAL A 247 -23.43 2.46 -18.14
N PRO A 248 -23.60 3.42 -19.07
CA PRO A 248 -24.65 4.43 -18.95
C PRO A 248 -25.97 3.68 -18.84
N GLN A 249 -26.74 3.95 -17.78
CA GLN A 249 -28.11 3.44 -17.74
C GLN A 249 -28.85 4.12 -18.90
N GLU A 250 -29.17 3.35 -19.94
CA GLU A 250 -30.16 3.78 -20.93
C GLU A 250 -31.42 4.11 -20.15
N LYS A 251 -31.76 5.41 -20.10
CA LYS A 251 -33.07 5.85 -19.63
C LYS A 251 -34.09 5.18 -20.54
N LYS A 252 -34.80 4.18 -20.01
CA LYS A 252 -36.04 3.68 -20.59
C LYS A 252 -37.15 4.69 -20.35
#